data_AF-U6DZ41-F1
#
_entry.id   AF-U6DZ41-F1
#
_cell.length_a   1.000
_cell.length_b   1.000
_cell.length_c   1.000
_cell.angle_alpha   90.00
_cell.angle_beta   90.00
_cell.angle_gamma   90.00
#
_symmetry.space_group_name_H-M   'P 1'
#
loop_
_entity.id
_entity.type
_entity.pdbx_description
1 polymer ?
#
loop_
_entity_poly.entity_id
_entity_poly.type
_entity_poly.pdbx_seq_one_letter_code
_entity_poly.pdbx_strand_id
1 'polypeptide(L)'
;DFDPHHFWHWSSFGDYVQCVLAFTGVAGYVTYLSMDSALFVETLGFLAVLTEAMLGVPQLYRNYRHQSTEGMSIKMVLMWASGDTFKTAYFLLNGAPLQFSVCGLLQVLVDLAILGQAYAFARHPQ
;
A
#
# COMPACT_ATOMS: atom_id res chain seq x y z
N ASP A 1 16.55 -25.03 20.58
CA ASP A 1 15.55 -23.97 20.83
C ASP A 1 15.31 -23.06 19.62
N PHE A 2 15.13 -23.63 18.43
CA PHE A 2 14.64 -22.90 17.25
C PHE A 2 13.37 -23.61 16.77
N ASP A 3 12.30 -23.46 17.54
CA ASP A 3 10.98 -23.94 17.13
C ASP A 3 10.31 -22.86 16.26
N PRO A 4 10.11 -23.08 14.95
CA PRO A 4 9.55 -22.07 14.05
C PRO A 4 8.11 -21.67 14.41
N HIS A 5 7.40 -22.50 15.19
CA HIS A 5 6.06 -22.18 15.72
C HIS A 5 6.06 -21.08 16.79
N HIS A 6 7.16 -20.87 17.52
CA HIS A 6 7.28 -19.80 18.53
C HIS A 6 7.98 -18.55 17.99
N PHE A 7 8.47 -18.58 16.75
CA PHE A 7 9.26 -17.50 16.15
C PHE A 7 8.53 -16.16 16.11
N TRP A 8 7.20 -16.17 15.95
CA TRP A 8 6.38 -14.95 15.89
C TRP A 8 5.70 -14.59 17.23
N HIS A 9 5.90 -15.39 18.27
CA HIS A 9 5.24 -15.22 19.56
C HIS A 9 6.20 -14.54 20.56
N TRP A 10 6.51 -13.28 20.31
CA TRP A 10 7.46 -12.48 21.09
C TRP A 10 6.95 -12.29 22.52
N SER A 11 7.65 -12.86 23.50
CA SER A 11 7.31 -12.75 24.93
C SER A 11 7.72 -11.39 25.52
N SER A 12 8.75 -10.77 24.96
CA SER A 12 9.28 -9.47 25.36
C SER A 12 9.25 -8.49 24.19
N PHE A 13 8.79 -7.26 24.45
CA PHE A 13 8.83 -6.17 23.48
C PHE A 13 10.26 -5.86 23.01
N GLY A 14 11.27 -6.12 23.85
CA GLY A 14 12.68 -5.92 23.50
C GLY A 14 13.16 -6.79 22.34
N ASP A 15 12.77 -8.07 22.32
CA ASP A 15 13.19 -9.03 21.30
C ASP A 15 12.58 -8.70 19.93
N TYR A 16 11.31 -8.25 19.95
CA TYR A 16 10.64 -7.71 18.78
C TYR A 16 11.38 -6.51 18.20
N VAL A 17 11.72 -5.51 19.04
CA VAL A 17 12.41 -4.30 18.59
C VAL A 17 13.80 -4.64 18.03
N GLN A 18 14.56 -5.51 18.68
CA GLN A 18 15.87 -5.93 18.18
C GLN A 18 15.78 -6.65 16.83
N CYS A 19 14.78 -7.53 16.65
CA CYS A 19 14.54 -8.20 15.38
C CYS A 19 14.22 -7.19 14.27
N VAL A 20 13.32 -6.24 14.53
CA VAL A 20 12.93 -5.20 13.57
C VAL A 20 14.11 -4.29 13.22
N LEU A 21 14.92 -3.89 14.20
CA LEU A 21 16.11 -3.07 13.97
C LEU A 21 17.17 -3.81 13.17
N ALA A 22 17.42 -5.09 13.49
CA ALA A 22 18.35 -5.92 12.73
C ALA A 22 17.89 -6.10 11.29
N PHE A 23 16.61 -6.43 11.07
CA PHE A 23 16.03 -6.56 9.74
C PHE A 23 16.13 -5.26 8.94
N THR A 24 15.76 -4.13 9.55
CA THR A 24 15.83 -2.80 8.91
C THR A 24 17.26 -2.42 8.58
N GLY A 25 18.22 -2.69 9.48
CA GLY A 25 19.64 -2.43 9.26
C GLY A 25 20.22 -3.24 8.11
N VAL A 26 19.91 -4.55 8.04
CA VAL A 26 20.37 -5.43 6.95
C VAL A 26 19.73 -5.01 5.62
N ALA A 27 18.41 -4.80 5.59
CA ALA A 27 17.71 -4.37 4.38
C ALA A 27 18.21 -3.00 3.89
N GLY A 28 18.43 -2.06 4.80
CA GLY A 28 19.00 -0.74 4.49
C GLY A 28 20.43 -0.85 3.95
N TYR A 29 21.27 -1.69 4.54
CA TYR A 29 22.64 -1.91 4.07
C TYR A 29 22.70 -2.52 2.66
N VAL A 30 21.88 -3.54 2.39
CA VAL A 30 21.78 -4.15 1.04
C VAL A 30 21.27 -3.13 0.02
N THR A 31 20.27 -2.33 0.40
CA THR A 31 19.72 -1.27 -0.44
C THR A 31 20.77 -0.20 -0.74
N TYR A 32 21.57 0.19 0.25
CA TYR A 32 22.66 1.16 0.08
C TYR A 32 23.73 0.65 -0.90
N LEU A 33 24.16 -0.61 -0.77
CA LEU A 33 25.12 -1.22 -1.70
C LEU A 33 24.58 -1.34 -3.13
N SER A 34 23.26 -1.49 -3.28
CA SER A 34 22.61 -1.70 -4.58
C SER A 34 22.00 -0.43 -5.16
N MET A 35 22.22 0.73 -4.54
CA MET A 35 21.58 2.01 -4.90
C MET A 35 22.03 2.53 -6.27
N ASP A 36 23.27 2.24 -6.68
CA ASP A 36 23.80 2.64 -7.99
C ASP A 36 23.17 1.86 -9.15
N SER A 37 22.48 0.75 -8.89
CA SER A 37 21.78 -0.04 -9.91
C SER A 37 20.38 0.51 -10.16
N ALA A 38 20.20 1.18 -11.32
CA ALA A 38 18.89 1.69 -11.74
C ALA A 38 17.81 0.59 -11.78
N LEU A 39 18.15 -0.63 -12.22
CA LEU A 39 17.22 -1.76 -12.26
C LEU A 39 16.74 -2.17 -10.86
N PHE A 40 17.61 -2.14 -9.87
CA PHE A 40 17.25 -2.47 -8.48
C PHE A 40 16.31 -1.41 -7.90
N VAL A 41 16.62 -0.13 -8.09
CA VAL A 41 15.80 0.98 -7.59
C VAL A 41 14.43 1.02 -8.28
N GLU A 42 14.38 0.82 -9.60
CA GLU A 42 13.12 0.78 -10.35
C GLU A 42 12.25 -0.43 -9.94
N THR A 43 12.83 -1.62 -9.84
CA THR A 43 12.05 -2.82 -9.44
C THR A 43 11.52 -2.73 -8.02
N LEU A 44 12.31 -2.21 -7.06
CA LEU A 44 11.84 -1.95 -5.71
C LEU A 44 10.72 -0.90 -5.70
N GLY A 45 10.86 0.19 -6.44
CA GLY A 45 9.83 1.22 -6.58
C GLY A 45 8.54 0.67 -7.18
N PHE A 46 8.64 -0.12 -8.25
CA PHE A 46 7.49 -0.79 -8.86
C PHE A 46 6.79 -1.73 -7.89
N LEU A 47 7.53 -2.60 -7.19
CA LEU A 47 6.96 -3.52 -6.21
C LEU A 47 6.28 -2.79 -5.04
N ALA A 48 6.87 -1.68 -4.58
CA ALA A 48 6.29 -0.86 -3.51
C ALA A 48 4.93 -0.27 -3.93
N VAL A 49 4.86 0.39 -5.09
CA VAL A 49 3.62 1.02 -5.58
C VAL A 49 2.59 -0.03 -5.99
N LEU A 50 3.02 -1.18 -6.54
CA LEU A 50 2.14 -2.30 -6.82
C LEU A 50 1.52 -2.87 -5.54
N THR A 51 2.31 -3.04 -4.48
CA THR A 51 1.82 -3.50 -3.18
C THR A 51 0.80 -2.53 -2.62
N GLU A 52 1.09 -1.23 -2.67
CA GLU A 52 0.17 -0.17 -2.26
C GLU A 52 -1.14 -0.21 -3.06
N ALA A 53 -1.10 -0.43 -4.37
CA ALA A 53 -2.29 -0.60 -5.20
C ALA A 53 -3.11 -1.85 -4.83
N MET A 54 -2.43 -2.95 -4.49
CA MET A 54 -3.08 -4.19 -4.08
C MET A 54 -3.79 -4.07 -2.72
N LEU A 55 -3.44 -3.11 -1.87
CA LEU A 55 -4.11 -2.90 -0.58
C LEU A 55 -5.58 -2.46 -0.76
N GLY A 56 -5.90 -1.73 -1.82
CA GLY A 56 -7.28 -1.29 -2.12
C GLY A 56 -8.19 -2.41 -2.64
N VAL A 57 -7.62 -3.41 -3.33
CA VAL A 57 -8.36 -4.53 -3.94
C VAL A 57 -9.17 -5.37 -2.95
N PRO A 58 -8.64 -5.85 -1.81
CA PRO A 58 -9.42 -6.63 -0.85
C PRO A 58 -10.53 -5.79 -0.23
N GLN A 59 -10.34 -4.49 -0.04
CA GLN A 59 -11.38 -3.58 0.45
C GLN A 59 -12.52 -3.45 -0.57
N LEU A 60 -12.19 -3.28 -1.86
CA LEU A 60 -13.16 -3.28 -2.96
C LEU A 60 -13.95 -4.61 -3.03
N TYR A 61 -13.25 -5.74 -2.89
CA TYR A 61 -13.89 -7.06 -2.90
C TYR A 61 -14.83 -7.27 -1.71
N ARG A 62 -14.44 -6.83 -0.51
CA ARG A 62 -15.29 -6.91 0.70
C ARG A 62 -16.53 -6.03 0.56
N ASN A 63 -16.39 -4.80 0.09
CA ASN A 63 -17.53 -3.91 -0.18
C ASN A 63 -18.49 -4.53 -1.19
N TYR A 64 -17.97 -5.15 -2.26
CA TYR A 64 -18.79 -5.86 -3.24
C TYR A 64 -19.54 -7.05 -2.64
N ARG A 65 -18.88 -7.87 -1.81
CA ARG A 65 -19.49 -9.07 -1.19
C ARG A 65 -20.52 -8.75 -0.12
N HIS A 66 -20.28 -7.73 0.71
CA HIS A 66 -21.16 -7.40 1.82
C HIS A 66 -22.30 -6.46 1.42
N GLN A 67 -22.22 -5.82 0.25
CA GLN A 67 -23.17 -4.80 -0.22
C GLN A 67 -23.50 -3.72 0.82
N SER A 68 -22.58 -3.50 1.76
CA SER A 68 -22.71 -2.59 2.88
C SER A 68 -21.35 -1.99 3.17
N THR A 69 -21.36 -0.70 3.47
CA THR A 69 -20.19 0.06 3.92
C THR A 69 -20.11 0.16 5.45
N GLU A 70 -20.82 -0.70 6.19
CA GLU A 70 -20.68 -0.76 7.65
C GLU A 70 -19.23 -1.06 8.04
N GLY A 71 -18.58 -0.08 8.68
CA GLY A 71 -17.18 -0.14 9.10
C GLY A 71 -16.19 0.65 8.23
N MET A 72 -16.62 1.23 7.08
CA MET A 72 -15.74 2.04 6.22
C MET A 72 -16.04 3.54 6.34
N SER A 73 -15.04 4.33 6.75
CA SER A 73 -15.18 5.79 6.81
C SER A 73 -14.99 6.41 5.42
N ILE A 74 -16.07 6.87 4.79
CA ILE A 74 -16.04 7.53 3.46
C ILE A 74 -15.01 8.69 3.43
N LYS A 75 -14.87 9.44 4.53
CA LYS A 75 -13.89 10.53 4.65
C LYS A 75 -12.44 10.04 4.53
N MET A 76 -12.14 8.85 5.05
CA MET A 76 -10.81 8.23 4.95
C MET A 76 -10.48 7.91 3.49
N VAL A 77 -11.44 7.31 2.77
CA VAL A 77 -11.29 6.94 1.35
C VAL A 77 -11.11 8.16 0.48
N LEU A 78 -11.85 9.25 0.76
CA LEU A 78 -11.68 10.52 0.05
C LEU A 78 -10.28 11.10 0.27
N MET A 79 -9.75 11.01 1.49
CA MET A 79 -8.40 11.44 1.80
C MET A 79 -7.36 10.58 1.07
N TRP A 80 -7.52 9.26 1.01
CA TRP A 80 -6.66 8.36 0.23
C TRP A 80 -6.66 8.74 -1.25
N ALA A 81 -7.84 8.77 -1.88
CA ALA A 81 -7.97 9.16 -3.29
C ALA A 81 -7.34 10.53 -3.60
N SER A 82 -7.49 11.50 -2.69
CA SER A 82 -6.86 12.81 -2.84
C SER A 82 -5.33 12.74 -2.79
N GLY A 83 -4.77 11.98 -1.83
CA GLY A 83 -3.33 11.78 -1.69
C GLY A 83 -2.73 11.10 -2.90
N ASP A 84 -3.37 10.03 -3.38
CA ASP A 84 -2.91 9.26 -4.54
C ASP A 84 -3.01 10.07 -5.84
N THR A 85 -4.03 10.93 -5.96
CA THR A 85 -4.16 11.87 -7.08
C THR A 85 -3.01 12.89 -7.07
N PHE A 86 -2.71 13.51 -5.91
CA PHE A 86 -1.61 14.46 -5.80
C PHE A 86 -0.25 13.81 -6.05
N LYS A 87 -0.01 12.60 -5.52
CA LYS A 87 1.21 11.81 -5.73
C LYS A 87 1.41 11.49 -7.21
N THR A 88 0.36 11.03 -7.89
CA THR A 88 0.40 10.71 -9.32
C THR A 88 0.61 11.96 -10.16
N ALA A 89 -0.06 13.07 -9.85
CA ALA A 89 0.14 14.36 -10.52
C ALA A 89 1.58 14.87 -10.34
N TYR A 90 2.15 14.74 -9.15
CA TYR A 90 3.54 15.08 -8.88
C TYR A 90 4.51 14.26 -9.74
N PHE A 91 4.30 12.94 -9.87
CA PHE A 91 5.13 12.10 -10.71
C PHE A 91 5.03 12.43 -12.20
N LEU A 92 3.82 12.76 -12.68
CA LEU A 92 3.59 13.20 -14.06
C LEU A 92 4.31 14.53 -14.36
N LEU A 93 4.22 15.51 -13.47
CA LEU A 93 4.83 16.83 -13.65
C LEU A 93 6.36 16.79 -13.60
N ASN A 94 6.93 15.92 -12.76
CA ASN A 94 8.39 15.79 -12.63
C ASN A 94 9.02 14.85 -13.67
N GLY A 95 8.24 14.27 -14.59
CA GLY A 95 8.76 13.34 -15.60
C GLY A 95 9.36 12.07 -14.98
N ALA A 96 8.79 11.58 -13.88
CA ALA A 96 9.23 10.35 -13.24
C ALA A 96 9.07 9.14 -14.19
N PRO A 97 9.78 8.02 -13.94
CA PRO A 97 9.69 6.82 -14.78
C PRO A 97 8.24 6.38 -14.98
N LEU A 98 7.89 5.98 -16.21
CA LEU A 98 6.52 5.62 -16.60
C LEU A 98 5.88 4.58 -15.66
N GLN A 99 6.69 3.72 -15.05
CA GLN A 99 6.27 2.71 -14.07
C GLN A 99 5.48 3.35 -12.91
N PHE A 100 5.99 4.45 -12.33
CA PHE A 100 5.33 5.14 -11.22
C PHE A 100 4.03 5.81 -11.66
N SER A 101 4.00 6.35 -12.87
CA SER A 101 2.79 6.98 -13.39
C SER A 101 1.67 5.98 -13.70
N VAL A 102 2.00 4.83 -14.29
CA VAL A 102 1.02 3.79 -14.60
C VAL A 102 0.47 3.16 -13.33
N CYS A 103 1.34 2.80 -12.38
CA CYS A 103 0.91 2.24 -11.10
C CYS A 103 0.12 3.25 -10.25
N GLY A 104 0.54 4.53 -10.22
CA GLY A 104 -0.21 5.59 -9.54
C GLY A 104 -1.59 5.84 -10.14
N LEU A 105 -1.71 5.82 -11.47
CA LEU A 105 -3.02 5.90 -12.13
C LEU A 105 -3.92 4.71 -11.74
N LEU A 106 -3.38 3.50 -11.69
CA LEU A 106 -4.13 2.32 -11.25
C LEU A 106 -4.60 2.45 -9.80
N GLN A 107 -3.77 3.01 -8.89
CA GLN A 107 -4.18 3.30 -7.50
C GLN A 107 -5.38 4.24 -7.46
N VAL A 108 -5.29 5.39 -8.14
CA VAL A 108 -6.37 6.37 -8.20
C VAL A 108 -7.66 5.75 -8.77
N LEU A 109 -7.55 4.89 -9.79
CA LEU A 109 -8.71 4.17 -10.34
C LEU A 109 -9.35 3.21 -9.33
N VAL A 110 -8.54 2.47 -8.55
CA VAL A 110 -9.04 1.58 -7.49
C VAL A 110 -9.74 2.39 -6.41
N ASP A 111 -9.17 3.52 -5.97
CA ASP A 111 -9.79 4.36 -4.95
C ASP A 111 -11.10 5.00 -5.43
N LEU A 112 -11.15 5.45 -6.69
CA LEU A 112 -12.38 5.95 -7.29
C LEU A 112 -13.45 4.86 -7.40
N ALA A 113 -13.07 3.61 -7.69
CA ALA A 113 -14.00 2.49 -7.70
C ALA A 113 -14.56 2.21 -6.29
N ILE A 114 -13.71 2.26 -5.26
CA ILE A 114 -14.12 2.12 -3.86
C ILE A 114 -15.05 3.26 -3.43
N LEU A 115 -14.73 4.50 -3.80
CA LEU A 115 -15.59 5.67 -3.55
C LEU A 115 -16.93 5.56 -4.27
N GLY A 116 -16.93 5.11 -5.53
CA GLY A 116 -18.15 4.88 -6.31
C GLY A 116 -19.05 3.85 -5.65
N GLN A 117 -18.49 2.72 -5.20
CA GLN A 117 -19.22 1.72 -4.42
C GLN A 117 -19.77 2.33 -3.13
N ALA A 118 -18.95 3.07 -2.39
CA ALA A 118 -19.38 3.66 -1.12
C ALA A 118 -20.52 4.69 -1.30
N TYR A 119 -20.47 5.49 -2.37
CA TYR A 119 -21.55 6.43 -2.69
C TYR A 119 -22.84 5.70 -3.10
N ALA A 120 -22.73 4.62 -3.89
CA ALA A 120 -23.88 3.83 -4.32
C ALA A 120 -24.59 3.16 -3.13
N PHE A 121 -23.83 2.57 -2.19
CA PHE A 121 -24.40 1.97 -0.97
C PHE A 121 -24.94 3.02 0.01
N ALA A 122 -24.31 4.20 0.12
CA ALA A 122 -24.86 5.29 0.93
C ALA A 122 -26.20 5.82 0.38
N ARG A 123 -26.43 5.74 -0.94
CA ARG A 123 -27.65 6.20 -1.60
C ARG A 123 -28.79 5.18 -1.58
N HIS A 124 -28.48 3.90 -1.37
CA HIS A 124 -29.45 2.82 -1.17
C HIS A 124 -29.31 2.25 0.24
N PRO A 125 -29.78 2.95 1.28
CA PRO A 125 -29.93 2.33 2.59
C PRO A 125 -30.97 1.21 2.46
N GLN A 126 -30.52 -0.03 2.61
CA GLN A 126 -31.39 -1.19 2.86
C GLN A 126 -31.82 -1.17 4.32
#